data_AF-A0A7J8WSV7-F1
#
_entry.id   AF-A0A7J8WSV7-F1
#
_cell.length_a   1.000
_cell.length_b   1.000
_cell.length_c   1.000
_cell.angle_alpha   90.00
_cell.angle_beta   90.00
_cell.angle_gamma   90.00
#
_symmetry.space_group_name_H-M   'P 1'
#
loop_
_entity.id
_entity.type
_entity.pdbx_description
1 polymer ?
#
loop_
_entity_poly.entity_id
_entity_poly.type
_entity_poly.pdbx_seq_one_letter_code
_entity_poly.pdbx_strand_id
1 'polypeptide(L)'
;MVYKGLYHLFYQYNPKGAVWGNIVWAHSTSKDLVNWTPHEPAIFPSQPSDINGCWSGSATILPGGKPAMLYTGIDTKNSQVQNLAVPKNLSDPYLREWVKSPKNPLMQPTAQNQINASSFRDPTTAWLGPDKKWRVIIGSKIDRQGLVILYKSKDFVNWVQAPMPLHSAKDTGMWECPDFYPVPVMAKTVSTLLLMVHMSSMSLRSA
;
A
#
# COMPACT_ATOMS: atom_id res chain seq x y z
N MET A 1 -0.39 0.96 -12.33
CA MET A 1 0.51 2.14 -12.49
C MET A 1 0.80 2.36 -13.97
N VAL A 2 1.06 3.59 -14.41
CA VAL A 2 1.59 3.89 -15.75
C VAL A 2 3.01 4.42 -15.65
N TYR A 3 3.94 3.89 -16.43
CA TYR A 3 5.33 4.37 -16.51
C TYR A 3 5.86 4.25 -17.94
N LYS A 4 6.45 5.31 -18.49
CA LYS A 4 6.99 5.36 -19.87
C LYS A 4 6.05 4.78 -20.93
N GLY A 5 4.74 5.07 -20.81
CA GLY A 5 3.72 4.61 -21.75
C GLY A 5 3.29 3.14 -21.60
N LEU A 6 3.78 2.43 -20.58
CA LEU A 6 3.34 1.08 -20.24
C LEU A 6 2.46 1.08 -19.00
N TYR A 7 1.42 0.26 -19.03
CA TYR A 7 0.65 -0.11 -17.86
C TYR A 7 1.37 -1.23 -17.11
N HIS A 8 1.45 -1.12 -15.79
CA HIS A 8 1.99 -2.13 -14.89
C HIS A 8 0.91 -2.58 -13.92
N LEU A 9 0.75 -3.89 -13.82
CA LEU A 9 -0.08 -4.56 -12.83
C LEU A 9 0.82 -5.42 -11.95
N PHE A 10 0.64 -5.26 -10.65
CA PHE A 10 1.24 -6.10 -9.62
C PHE A 10 0.11 -6.74 -8.84
N TYR A 11 0.26 -8.01 -8.49
CA TYR A 11 -0.82 -8.76 -7.85
C TYR A 11 -0.27 -9.79 -6.87
N GLN A 12 -1.02 -10.02 -5.79
CA GLN A 12 -0.71 -11.08 -4.83
C GLN A 12 -0.76 -12.43 -5.55
N TYR A 13 0.32 -13.19 -5.46
CA TYR A 13 0.48 -14.47 -6.11
C TYR A 13 1.11 -15.48 -5.15
N ASN A 14 0.62 -16.73 -5.18
CA ASN A 14 1.25 -17.86 -4.51
C ASN A 14 2.02 -18.68 -5.56
N PRO A 15 3.36 -18.65 -5.59
CA PRO A 15 4.15 -19.40 -6.56
C PRO A 15 4.05 -20.93 -6.43
N LYS A 16 3.45 -21.43 -5.34
CA LYS A 16 3.49 -22.85 -4.95
C LYS A 16 2.11 -23.51 -4.84
N GLY A 17 1.02 -22.80 -5.14
CA GLY A 17 -0.30 -23.40 -5.01
C GLY A 17 -1.47 -22.49 -5.39
N ALA A 18 -2.64 -23.10 -5.51
CA ALA A 18 -3.89 -22.44 -5.86
C ALA A 18 -4.68 -21.92 -4.63
N VAL A 19 -4.04 -21.89 -3.46
CA VAL A 19 -4.62 -21.39 -2.19
C VAL A 19 -3.81 -20.20 -1.68
N TRP A 20 -4.39 -19.39 -0.78
CA TRP A 20 -3.68 -18.25 -0.20
C TRP A 20 -2.50 -18.73 0.68
N GLY A 21 -1.32 -18.15 0.46
CA GLY A 21 -0.08 -18.48 1.17
C GLY A 21 1.15 -18.10 0.35
N ASN A 22 2.33 -17.99 0.99
CA ASN A 22 3.60 -17.64 0.31
C ASN A 22 3.51 -16.41 -0.60
N ILE A 23 2.76 -15.38 -0.18
CA ILE A 23 2.37 -14.27 -1.04
C ILE A 23 3.57 -13.43 -1.45
N VAL A 24 3.72 -13.28 -2.78
CA VAL A 24 4.62 -12.35 -3.47
C VAL A 24 3.83 -11.40 -4.36
N TRP A 25 4.47 -10.34 -4.86
CA TRP A 25 3.94 -9.51 -5.94
C TRP A 25 4.43 -10.05 -7.28
N ALA A 26 3.59 -10.80 -7.97
CA ALA A 26 3.79 -11.06 -9.40
C ALA A 26 3.58 -9.78 -10.20
N HIS A 27 4.09 -9.74 -11.42
CA HIS A 27 4.19 -8.52 -12.22
C HIS A 27 3.90 -8.80 -13.69
N SER A 28 3.09 -7.94 -14.31
CA SER A 28 2.85 -7.94 -15.75
C SER A 28 2.77 -6.52 -16.29
N THR A 29 3.11 -6.35 -17.57
CA THR A 29 2.98 -5.08 -18.27
C THR A 29 2.07 -5.18 -19.48
N SER A 30 1.42 -4.09 -19.83
CA SER A 30 0.52 -4.00 -20.99
C SER A 30 0.66 -2.64 -21.69
N LYS A 31 0.30 -2.59 -22.97
CA LYS A 31 0.16 -1.35 -23.74
C LYS A 31 -1.29 -0.87 -23.83
N ASP A 32 -2.26 -1.73 -23.53
CA ASP A 32 -3.69 -1.52 -23.79
C ASP A 32 -4.61 -1.94 -22.64
N LEU A 33 -4.04 -2.37 -21.50
CA LEU A 33 -4.74 -2.96 -20.33
C LEU A 33 -5.47 -4.28 -20.61
N VAL A 34 -5.30 -4.87 -21.79
CA VAL A 34 -5.97 -6.11 -22.22
C VAL A 34 -4.95 -7.23 -22.43
N ASN A 35 -3.91 -6.96 -23.21
CA ASN A 35 -2.85 -7.91 -23.52
C ASN A 35 -1.69 -7.74 -22.53
N TRP A 36 -1.40 -8.78 -21.76
CA TRP A 36 -0.43 -8.74 -20.66
C TRP A 36 0.79 -9.60 -20.95
N THR A 37 1.98 -9.00 -20.82
CA THR A 37 3.26 -9.70 -20.83
C THR A 37 3.70 -9.96 -19.39
N PRO A 38 3.89 -11.23 -18.99
CA PRO A 38 4.33 -11.59 -17.64
C PRO A 38 5.82 -11.26 -17.43
N HIS A 39 6.18 -11.00 -16.18
CA HIS A 39 7.55 -10.82 -15.70
C HIS A 39 7.77 -11.63 -14.42
N GLU A 40 9.03 -11.72 -13.99
CA GLU A 40 9.40 -12.29 -12.70
C GLU A 40 8.74 -11.54 -11.52
N PRO A 41 8.55 -12.18 -10.35
CA PRO A 41 8.03 -11.51 -9.16
C PRO A 41 8.87 -10.28 -8.78
N ALA A 42 8.21 -9.14 -8.66
CA ALA A 42 8.86 -7.85 -8.42
C ALA A 42 9.21 -7.65 -6.94
N ILE A 43 8.34 -8.10 -6.02
CA ILE A 43 8.54 -7.99 -4.57
C ILE A 43 8.22 -9.36 -3.95
N PHE A 44 9.19 -9.93 -3.26
CA PHE A 44 9.10 -11.24 -2.60
C PHE A 44 9.87 -11.20 -1.27
N PRO A 45 9.57 -12.04 -0.27
CA PRO A 45 10.24 -12.03 1.03
C PRO A 45 11.77 -12.06 0.91
N SER A 46 12.45 -11.03 1.43
CA SER A 46 13.91 -10.95 1.37
C SER A 46 14.56 -10.03 2.42
N GLN A 47 13.77 -9.35 3.26
CA GLN A 47 14.24 -8.54 4.38
C GLN A 47 13.51 -8.91 5.67
N PRO A 48 14.07 -8.65 6.87
CA PRO A 48 13.40 -8.96 8.14
C PRO A 48 11.98 -8.38 8.27
N SER A 49 11.70 -7.26 7.62
CA SER A 49 10.40 -6.57 7.66
C SER A 49 9.34 -7.16 6.72
N ASP A 50 9.68 -8.15 5.90
CA ASP A 50 8.74 -8.84 5.01
C ASP A 50 9.01 -10.35 4.85
N ILE A 51 9.84 -10.90 5.74
CA ILE A 51 10.34 -12.26 5.64
C ILE A 51 9.22 -13.31 5.63
N ASN A 52 8.08 -12.99 6.25
CA ASN A 52 6.92 -13.86 6.35
C ASN A 52 5.84 -13.55 5.30
N GLY A 53 6.03 -12.56 4.44
CA GLY A 53 5.10 -12.25 3.35
C GLY A 53 5.18 -10.81 2.84
N CYS A 54 4.87 -10.62 1.56
CA CYS A 54 4.74 -9.31 0.91
C CYS A 54 3.29 -9.08 0.49
N TRP A 55 2.50 -8.45 1.36
CA TRP A 55 1.08 -8.18 1.17
C TRP A 55 0.85 -6.91 0.35
N SER A 56 -0.43 -6.55 0.16
CA SER A 56 -0.87 -5.48 -0.74
C SER A 56 -0.26 -4.11 -0.40
N GLY A 57 -0.40 -3.22 -1.37
CA GLY A 57 0.15 -1.87 -1.33
C GLY A 57 -0.09 -1.17 -2.66
N SER A 58 0.50 0.02 -2.80
CA SER A 58 0.22 0.90 -3.93
C SER A 58 1.49 1.57 -4.45
N ALA A 59 1.45 1.93 -5.73
CA ALA A 59 2.50 2.72 -6.36
C ALA A 59 2.17 4.21 -6.30
N THR A 60 3.19 5.03 -6.06
CA THR A 60 3.15 6.50 -6.14
C THR A 60 4.19 6.96 -7.15
N ILE A 61 3.81 7.88 -8.05
CA ILE A 61 4.78 8.55 -8.94
C ILE A 61 5.26 9.83 -8.24
N LEU A 62 6.52 9.83 -7.83
CA LEU A 62 7.17 10.97 -7.20
C LEU A 62 7.52 12.06 -8.24
N PRO A 63 7.78 13.31 -7.81
CA PRO A 63 8.35 14.35 -8.64
C PRO A 63 9.57 13.86 -9.44
N GLY A 64 9.67 14.27 -10.70
CA GLY A 64 10.66 13.72 -11.63
C GLY A 64 10.26 12.39 -12.26
N GLY A 65 9.01 11.94 -12.05
CA GLY A 65 8.47 10.73 -12.68
C GLY A 65 8.99 9.43 -12.09
N LYS A 66 9.55 9.45 -10.87
CA LYS A 66 10.14 8.26 -10.23
C LYS A 66 9.05 7.43 -9.52
N PRO A 67 8.83 6.16 -9.90
CA PRO A 67 7.94 5.28 -9.16
C PRO A 67 8.49 4.91 -7.79
N ALA A 68 7.60 4.78 -6.81
CA ALA A 68 7.87 4.23 -5.48
C ALA A 68 6.68 3.37 -5.04
N MET A 69 6.95 2.23 -4.41
CA MET A 69 5.92 1.34 -3.88
C MET A 69 5.97 1.34 -2.37
N LEU A 70 4.84 1.66 -1.75
CA LEU A 70 4.59 1.32 -0.35
C LEU A 70 3.81 0.01 -0.32
N TYR A 71 4.24 -0.93 0.50
CA TYR A 71 3.58 -2.23 0.64
C TYR A 71 3.64 -2.73 2.08
N THR A 72 2.72 -3.60 2.45
CA THR A 72 2.74 -4.26 3.75
C THR A 72 3.65 -5.48 3.72
N GLY A 73 4.64 -5.54 4.60
CA GLY A 73 5.38 -6.76 4.89
C GLY A 73 4.91 -7.40 6.18
N ILE A 74 5.13 -8.71 6.30
CA ILE A 74 4.96 -9.45 7.54
C ILE A 74 6.35 -9.69 8.13
N ASP A 75 6.63 -9.06 9.28
CA ASP A 75 7.94 -9.11 9.92
C ASP A 75 8.20 -10.44 10.65
N THR A 76 9.38 -10.60 11.24
CA THR A 76 9.79 -11.79 12.01
C THR A 76 8.88 -12.13 13.19
N LYS A 77 8.05 -11.19 13.66
CA LYS A 77 7.09 -11.37 14.76
C LYS A 77 5.65 -11.55 14.27
N ASN A 78 5.45 -11.71 12.95
CA ASN A 78 4.14 -11.73 12.30
C ASN A 78 3.36 -10.41 12.43
N SER A 79 4.06 -9.29 12.65
CA SER A 79 3.46 -7.95 12.64
C SER A 79 3.34 -7.44 11.21
N GLN A 80 2.24 -6.75 10.92
CA GLN A 80 2.07 -6.02 9.67
C GLN A 80 2.80 -4.68 9.77
N VAL A 81 3.74 -4.43 8.85
CA VAL A 81 4.58 -3.24 8.81
C VAL A 81 4.65 -2.69 7.38
N GLN A 82 4.91 -1.38 7.22
CA GLN A 82 4.89 -0.74 5.90
C GLN A 82 6.31 -0.49 5.40
N ASN A 83 6.59 -1.02 4.22
CA ASN A 83 7.90 -1.03 3.59
C ASN A 83 7.89 -0.18 2.31
N LEU A 84 9.06 0.29 1.91
CA LEU A 84 9.31 1.00 0.66
C LEU A 84 10.17 0.16 -0.28
N ALA A 85 9.75 0.08 -1.54
CA ALA A 85 10.56 -0.40 -2.65
C ALA A 85 10.58 0.64 -3.78
N VAL A 86 11.70 0.72 -4.50
CA VAL A 86 11.89 1.60 -5.67
C VAL A 86 12.51 0.82 -6.82
N PRO A 87 12.30 1.20 -8.09
CA PRO A 87 12.94 0.52 -9.20
C PRO A 87 14.46 0.57 -9.11
N LYS A 88 15.12 -0.56 -9.41
CA LYS A 88 16.57 -0.65 -9.50
C LYS A 88 17.12 0.16 -10.68
N ASN A 89 16.38 0.15 -11.80
CA ASN A 89 16.75 0.81 -13.05
C ASN A 89 15.56 1.56 -13.64
N LEU A 90 15.58 2.90 -13.57
CA LEU A 90 14.54 3.76 -14.15
C LEU A 90 14.61 3.83 -15.68
N SER A 91 15.73 3.43 -16.29
CA SER A 91 15.82 3.35 -17.75
C SER A 91 15.00 2.19 -18.31
N ASP A 92 14.84 1.10 -17.55
CA ASP A 92 14.00 -0.05 -17.92
C ASP A 92 12.51 0.34 -17.90
N PRO A 93 11.83 0.40 -19.06
CA PRO A 93 10.40 0.73 -19.08
C PRO A 93 9.54 -0.36 -18.45
N TYR A 94 10.04 -1.60 -18.35
CA TYR A 94 9.30 -2.71 -17.75
C TYR A 94 9.40 -2.72 -16.23
N LEU A 95 10.40 -2.05 -15.62
CA LEU A 95 10.59 -2.00 -14.15
C LEU A 95 10.61 -3.40 -13.50
N ARG A 96 11.40 -4.32 -14.06
CA ARG A 96 11.43 -5.73 -13.63
C ARG A 96 12.06 -5.93 -12.25
N GLU A 97 13.08 -5.13 -11.92
CA GLU A 97 13.81 -5.27 -10.66
C GLU A 97 13.53 -4.10 -9.70
N TRP A 98 13.23 -4.44 -8.45
CA TRP A 98 12.95 -3.49 -7.37
C TRP A 98 13.93 -3.66 -6.22
N VAL A 99 14.34 -2.53 -5.63
CA VAL A 99 15.21 -2.47 -4.46
C VAL A 99 14.40 -1.97 -3.29
N LYS A 100 14.42 -2.73 -2.19
CA LYS A 100 13.79 -2.37 -0.93
C LYS A 100 14.70 -1.46 -0.12
N SER A 101 14.12 -0.44 0.51
CA SER A 101 14.87 0.50 1.36
C SER A 101 15.55 -0.24 2.53
N PRO A 102 16.83 0.05 2.85
CA PRO A 102 17.47 -0.50 4.05
C PRO A 102 16.89 0.08 5.35
N LYS A 103 16.09 1.16 5.27
CA LYS A 103 15.38 1.75 6.43
C LYS A 103 14.04 1.08 6.73
N ASN A 104 13.69 0.01 6.00
CA ASN A 104 12.44 -0.69 6.22
C ASN A 104 12.41 -1.38 7.60
N PRO A 105 11.24 -1.43 8.27
CA PRO A 105 9.99 -0.80 7.85
C PRO A 105 9.97 0.71 8.13
N LEU A 106 9.27 1.48 7.30
CA LEU A 106 9.14 2.93 7.46
C LEU A 106 8.03 3.35 8.43
N MET A 107 7.00 2.51 8.57
CA MET A 107 5.87 2.72 9.48
C MET A 107 5.52 1.37 10.11
N GLN A 108 5.46 1.31 11.44
CA GLN A 108 5.22 0.07 12.17
C GLN A 108 4.38 0.29 13.44
N PRO A 109 3.68 -0.74 13.92
CA PRO A 109 3.09 -0.75 15.26
C PRO A 109 4.16 -0.62 16.34
N THR A 110 3.91 0.20 17.36
CA THR A 110 4.77 0.39 18.53
C THR A 110 3.94 0.54 19.79
N ALA A 111 4.58 0.40 20.95
CA ALA A 111 3.92 0.67 22.23
C ALA A 111 3.41 2.12 22.33
N GLN A 112 4.10 3.06 21.68
CA GLN A 112 3.75 4.48 21.70
C GLN A 112 2.53 4.81 20.84
N ASN A 113 2.39 4.18 19.66
CA ASN A 113 1.27 4.46 18.77
C ASN A 113 0.06 3.55 18.97
N GLN A 114 0.21 2.45 19.70
CA GLN A 114 -0.85 1.52 20.06
C GLN A 114 -1.64 0.97 18.85
N ILE A 115 -1.01 0.93 17.67
CA ILE A 115 -1.61 0.35 16.48
C ILE A 115 -1.69 -1.17 16.66
N ASN A 116 -2.82 -1.77 16.26
CA ASN A 116 -2.97 -3.22 16.28
C ASN A 116 -2.07 -3.87 15.21
N ALA A 117 -1.07 -4.63 15.64
CA ALA A 117 -0.07 -5.23 14.76
C ALA A 117 -0.62 -6.26 13.75
N SER A 118 -1.80 -6.82 14.00
CA SER A 118 -2.48 -7.76 13.09
C SER A 118 -3.53 -7.08 12.21
N SER A 119 -3.69 -5.75 12.32
CA SER A 119 -4.70 -4.95 11.63
C SER A 119 -4.12 -3.60 11.22
N PHE A 120 -3.07 -3.61 10.42
CA PHE A 120 -2.37 -2.42 9.92
C PHE A 120 -1.74 -2.68 8.55
N ARG A 121 -2.51 -2.51 7.47
CA ARG A 121 -2.08 -2.94 6.13
C ARG A 121 -2.68 -2.12 5.00
N ASP A 122 -2.14 -2.36 3.81
CA ASP A 122 -2.61 -1.86 2.53
C ASP A 122 -2.42 -0.33 2.39
N PRO A 123 -1.17 0.17 2.32
CA PRO A 123 -0.91 1.58 2.09
C PRO A 123 -1.42 2.01 0.71
N THR A 124 -2.12 3.14 0.70
CA THR A 124 -2.63 3.82 -0.52
C THR A 124 -1.53 4.40 -1.40
N THR A 125 -1.89 4.78 -2.63
CA THR A 125 -1.11 5.76 -3.38
C THR A 125 -1.06 7.06 -2.57
N ALA A 126 0.14 7.52 -2.29
CA ALA A 126 0.35 8.73 -1.50
C ALA A 126 0.10 9.99 -2.33
N TRP A 127 -0.33 11.07 -1.67
CA TRP A 127 -0.57 12.37 -2.31
C TRP A 127 0.21 13.49 -1.62
N LEU A 128 0.63 14.49 -2.40
CA LEU A 128 1.34 15.66 -1.90
C LEU A 128 0.33 16.75 -1.53
N GLY A 129 0.33 17.18 -0.27
CA GLY A 129 -0.51 18.29 0.17
C GLY A 129 0.07 19.68 -0.17
N PRO A 130 -0.73 20.74 -0.02
CA PRO A 130 -0.31 22.12 -0.31
C PRO A 130 0.84 22.61 0.60
N ASP A 131 0.99 21.99 1.77
CA ASP A 131 2.10 22.21 2.71
C ASP A 131 3.41 21.50 2.31
N LYS A 132 3.47 20.96 1.08
CA LYS A 132 4.60 20.20 0.54
C LYS A 132 4.96 18.96 1.38
N LYS A 133 3.97 18.38 2.06
CA LYS A 133 4.12 17.09 2.77
C LYS A 133 3.30 16.01 2.09
N TRP A 134 3.93 14.87 1.87
CA TRP A 134 3.25 13.65 1.48
C TRP A 134 2.29 13.20 2.57
N ARG A 135 1.20 12.59 2.14
CA ARG A 135 0.20 11.93 2.96
C ARG A 135 -0.04 10.54 2.39
N VAL A 136 -0.15 9.56 3.28
CA VAL A 136 -0.57 8.20 2.94
C VAL A 136 -1.51 7.72 4.02
N ILE A 137 -2.51 6.95 3.63
CA ILE A 137 -3.39 6.25 4.57
C ILE A 137 -3.21 4.74 4.48
N ILE A 138 -3.37 4.10 5.64
CA ILE A 138 -3.24 2.65 5.82
C ILE A 138 -4.49 2.16 6.56
N GLY A 139 -5.04 1.04 6.11
CA GLY A 139 -6.22 0.43 6.68
C GLY A 139 -5.95 -0.15 8.07
N SER A 140 -6.89 0.05 9.00
CA SER A 140 -6.77 -0.45 10.37
C SER A 140 -8.15 -0.58 11.05
N LYS A 141 -8.13 -1.00 12.32
CA LYS A 141 -9.26 -0.96 13.23
C LYS A 141 -8.81 -0.83 14.69
N ILE A 142 -9.70 -0.29 15.51
CA ILE A 142 -9.67 -0.40 16.98
C ILE A 142 -10.98 -1.08 17.37
N ASP A 143 -10.90 -2.25 18.00
CA ASP A 143 -12.05 -3.11 18.29
C ASP A 143 -12.93 -3.37 17.04
N ARG A 144 -14.15 -2.84 17.03
CA ARG A 144 -15.09 -2.91 15.89
C ARG A 144 -15.10 -1.65 15.02
N GLN A 145 -14.39 -0.60 15.41
CA GLN A 145 -14.29 0.64 14.66
C GLN A 145 -13.24 0.50 13.55
N GLY A 146 -13.67 0.57 12.30
CA GLY A 146 -12.78 0.65 11.15
C GLY A 146 -12.25 2.06 10.99
N LEU A 147 -10.99 2.18 10.58
CA LEU A 147 -10.35 3.48 10.39
C LEU A 147 -9.22 3.42 9.37
N VAL A 148 -8.87 4.59 8.84
CA VAL A 148 -7.68 4.78 8.03
C VAL A 148 -6.68 5.67 8.77
N ILE A 149 -5.52 5.09 9.12
CA ILE A 149 -4.45 5.80 9.84
C ILE A 149 -3.71 6.68 8.84
N LEU A 150 -3.62 7.98 9.13
CA LEU A 150 -2.92 8.95 8.30
C LEU A 150 -1.46 9.12 8.75
N TYR A 151 -0.54 9.00 7.81
CA TYR A 151 0.87 9.36 7.99
C TYR A 151 1.25 10.54 7.09
N LYS A 152 2.24 11.32 7.53
CA LYS A 152 2.79 12.47 6.79
C LYS A 152 4.30 12.36 6.66
N SER A 153 4.87 12.76 5.53
CA SER A 153 6.32 12.79 5.30
C SER A 153 6.74 13.99 4.46
N LYS A 154 7.95 14.50 4.68
CA LYS A 154 8.57 15.52 3.81
C LYS A 154 9.37 14.90 2.66
N ASP A 155 9.92 13.71 2.86
CA ASP A 155 10.94 13.10 2.00
C ASP A 155 10.55 11.71 1.48
N PHE A 156 9.32 11.26 1.77
CA PHE A 156 8.77 9.94 1.42
C PHE A 156 9.40 8.76 2.16
N VAL A 157 10.35 9.01 3.08
CA VAL A 157 11.09 7.98 3.82
C VAL A 157 10.81 8.07 5.31
N ASN A 158 10.86 9.27 5.88
CA ASN A 158 10.58 9.49 7.29
C ASN A 158 9.11 9.88 7.45
N TRP A 159 8.31 8.97 8.01
CA TRP A 159 6.87 9.14 8.16
C TRP A 159 6.48 9.38 9.62
N VAL A 160 5.60 10.35 9.83
CA VAL A 160 5.06 10.71 11.15
C VAL A 160 3.56 10.48 11.12
N GLN A 161 3.07 9.68 12.07
CA GLN A 161 1.64 9.43 12.24
C GLN A 161 0.92 10.73 12.63
N ALA A 162 -0.23 11.00 12.01
CA ALA A 162 -1.10 12.08 12.43
C ALA A 162 -1.81 11.73 13.75
N PRO A 163 -2.10 12.70 14.63
CA PRO A 163 -2.78 12.42 15.90
C PRO A 163 -4.17 11.78 15.74
N MET A 164 -4.86 12.09 14.65
CA MET A 164 -6.19 11.56 14.33
C MET A 164 -6.12 10.79 13.01
N PRO A 165 -6.91 9.70 12.86
CA PRO A 165 -7.11 9.06 11.57
C PRO A 165 -7.73 10.04 10.57
N LEU A 166 -7.58 9.77 9.27
CA LEU A 166 -8.24 10.59 8.26
C LEU A 166 -9.77 10.43 8.34
N HIS A 167 -10.24 9.21 8.59
CA HIS A 167 -11.64 8.90 8.79
C HIS A 167 -11.79 7.60 9.59
N SER A 168 -12.94 7.43 10.24
CA SER A 168 -13.31 6.21 10.94
C SER A 168 -14.83 6.03 10.97
N ALA A 169 -15.28 4.79 11.09
CA ALA A 169 -16.69 4.46 11.29
C ALA A 169 -16.85 3.33 12.31
N LYS A 170 -17.89 3.43 13.14
CA LYS A 170 -18.21 2.41 14.15
C LYS A 170 -18.83 1.19 13.47
N ASP A 171 -18.59 0.02 14.06
CA ASP A 171 -19.20 -1.26 13.70
C ASP A 171 -18.96 -1.75 12.26
N THR A 172 -17.95 -1.23 11.58
CA THR A 172 -17.55 -1.66 10.22
C THR A 172 -16.47 -2.73 10.21
N GLY A 173 -15.81 -3.01 11.35
CA GLY A 173 -14.70 -3.95 11.40
C GLY A 173 -13.43 -3.42 10.71
N MET A 174 -12.58 -4.32 10.21
CA MET A 174 -11.32 -3.94 9.55
C MET A 174 -11.59 -3.28 8.20
N TRP A 175 -10.91 -2.16 7.94
CA TRP A 175 -10.85 -1.55 6.62
C TRP A 175 -9.58 -2.00 5.91
N GLU A 176 -9.75 -2.82 4.87
CA GLU A 176 -8.69 -3.30 3.97
C GLU A 176 -8.69 -2.52 2.67
N CYS A 177 -7.56 -2.55 1.96
CA CYS A 177 -7.38 -1.93 0.64
C CYS A 177 -8.05 -0.54 0.52
N PRO A 178 -7.78 0.42 1.44
CA PRO A 178 -8.33 1.75 1.31
C PRO A 178 -7.83 2.40 0.01
N ASP A 179 -8.64 3.30 -0.55
CA ASP A 179 -8.25 4.15 -1.67
C ASP A 179 -8.82 5.56 -1.48
N PHE A 180 -8.06 6.58 -1.87
CA PHE A 180 -8.42 7.98 -1.63
C PHE A 180 -7.98 8.87 -2.78
N TYR A 181 -8.94 9.41 -3.52
CA TYR A 181 -8.65 10.21 -4.71
C TYR A 181 -9.72 11.29 -4.96
N PRO A 182 -9.34 12.41 -5.60
CA PRO A 182 -10.28 13.43 -6.02
C PRO A 182 -11.08 12.99 -7.26
N VAL A 183 -12.35 13.37 -7.30
CA VAL A 183 -13.23 13.25 -8.47
C VAL A 183 -13.73 14.64 -8.87
N PRO A 184 -13.73 14.99 -10.17
CA PRO A 184 -14.27 16.26 -10.63
C PRO A 184 -15.79 16.29 -10.46
N VAL A 185 -16.33 17.41 -9.99
CA VAL A 185 -17.79 17.62 -9.94
C VAL A 185 -18.18 18.44 -11.16
N MET A 186 -18.95 17.84 -12.07
CA MET A 186 -19.46 18.59 -13.24
C MET A 186 -20.27 19.81 -12.77
N ALA A 187 -20.02 20.96 -13.39
CA ALA A 187 -20.57 22.30 -13.08
C ALA A 187 -19.93 23.10 -11.92
N LYS A 188 -18.83 22.64 -11.29
CA LYS A 188 -18.07 23.46 -10.32
C LYS A 188 -16.56 23.33 -10.52
N THR A 189 -15.81 24.40 -10.28
CA THR A 189 -14.33 24.40 -10.23
C THR A 189 -13.77 23.70 -8.98
N VAL A 190 -14.57 22.85 -8.32
CA VAL A 190 -14.28 22.22 -7.03
C VAL A 190 -14.32 20.71 -7.21
N SER A 191 -13.31 20.02 -6.67
CA SER A 191 -13.27 18.54 -6.64
C SER A 191 -13.90 18.02 -5.34
N THR A 192 -14.57 16.87 -5.43
CA THR A 192 -14.97 16.07 -4.25
C THR A 192 -13.89 15.02 -3.99
N LEU A 193 -13.65 14.68 -2.72
CA LEU A 193 -12.72 13.61 -2.35
C LEU A 193 -13.52 12.34 -2.06
N LEU A 194 -13.15 11.24 -2.73
CA LEU A 194 -13.74 9.93 -2.47
C LEU A 194 -12.79 9.11 -1.59
N LEU A 195 -13.34 8.51 -0.54
CA LEU A 195 -12.69 7.46 0.26
C LEU A 195 -13.42 6.15 -0.01
N MET A 196 -12.69 5.16 -0.54
CA MET A 196 -13.17 3.79 -0.70
C MET A 196 -12.44 2.88 0.29
N VAL A 197 -13.15 1.90 0.84
CA VAL A 197 -12.58 0.89 1.74
C VAL A 197 -13.22 -0.46 1.47
N HIS A 198 -12.45 -1.54 1.58
CA HIS A 198 -12.98 -2.89 1.62
C HIS A 198 -13.25 -3.26 3.08
N MET A 199 -14.51 -3.52 3.43
CA MET A 199 -14.83 -4.00 4.77
C MET A 199 -14.59 -5.51 4.81
N SER A 200 -13.67 -5.98 5.66
CA SER A 200 -13.52 -7.42 5.86
C SER A 200 -14.86 -7.99 6.33
N SER A 201 -15.36 -9.02 5.65
CA SER A 201 -16.57 -9.71 6.10
C SER A 201 -16.38 -10.11 7.57
N MET A 202 -17.32 -9.75 8.45
CA MET A 202 -17.40 -10.39 9.75
C MET A 202 -17.61 -11.87 9.48
N SER A 203 -16.56 -12.68 9.55
CA SER A 203 -16.78 -14.10 9.71
C SER A 203 -17.50 -14.20 11.06
N LEU A 204 -18.77 -14.56 11.02
CA LEU A 204 -19.41 -15.26 12.12
C LEU A 204 -18.54 -16.50 12.35
N ARG A 205 -17.48 -16.37 13.15
CA ARG A 205 -16.91 -17.54 13.80
C ARG A 205 -18.02 -17.93 14.77
N SER A 206 -18.76 -18.96 14.36
CA SER A 206 -19.69 -19.69 15.20
C SER A 206 -19.03 -19.96 16.55
N ALA A 207 -19.84 -19.80 17.60
CA ALA A 207 -19.53 -19.99 19.01
C ALA A 207 -18.68 -21.23 19.31
#